data_AF-A0A1Y2VCF9-F1
#
_entry.id   AF-A0A1Y2VCF9-F1
#
_cell.length_a   1.000
_cell.length_b   1.000
_cell.length_c   1.000
_cell.angle_alpha   90.00
_cell.angle_beta   90.00
_cell.angle_gamma   90.00
#
_symmetry.space_group_name_H-M   'P 1'
#
loop_
_entity.id
_entity.type
_entity.pdbx_description
1 polymer ?
#
loop_
_entity_poly.entity_id
_entity_poly.type
_entity_poly.pdbx_seq_one_letter_code
_entity_poly.pdbx_strand_id
1 'polypeptide(L)'
;MVLSSYALVTASAILAVASQGSCQQGARTVDVNVLTVTPSHEFQKVDPSFPGFAFEDASFYAYSFDTQGQPNTLSQNLVNSVLKRTGGTPLLRVGGTSGDHGAFNSSQKEPTNFPATKFRPQMKEGVTIGPSFFEAFENWPGAKFEFMVPFRNTSYSNSLQWAKTGLGHIGQENLYTLEIGNEPNFY
;
A
#
# COMPACT_ATOMS: atom_id res chain seq x y z
N MET A 1 67.19 -46.04 -9.08
CA MET A 1 67.82 -44.74 -9.40
C MET A 1 67.29 -44.30 -10.75
N VAL A 2 66.97 -43.00 -10.91
CA VAL A 2 66.35 -42.32 -12.07
C VAL A 2 64.82 -42.49 -12.13
N LEU A 3 64.04 -41.60 -11.51
CA LEU A 3 63.53 -40.28 -11.96
C LEU A 3 62.42 -40.36 -13.03
N SER A 4 61.24 -39.92 -12.56
CA SER A 4 59.99 -39.51 -13.22
C SER A 4 60.15 -38.82 -14.58
N SER A 5 59.18 -38.97 -15.50
CA SER A 5 58.19 -37.91 -15.78
C SER A 5 57.30 -38.15 -17.01
N TYR A 6 56.10 -37.60 -16.87
CA TYR A 6 54.90 -37.67 -17.69
C TYR A 6 55.02 -37.02 -19.08
N ALA A 7 54.37 -37.61 -20.08
CA ALA A 7 54.05 -36.95 -21.34
C ALA A 7 52.55 -36.60 -21.36
N LEU A 8 52.26 -35.29 -21.36
CA LEU A 8 50.92 -34.72 -21.52
C LEU A 8 50.51 -34.78 -23.00
N VAL A 9 49.34 -35.36 -23.26
CA VAL A 9 48.65 -35.31 -24.56
C VAL A 9 47.92 -33.97 -24.67
N THR A 10 48.15 -33.29 -25.79
CA THR A 10 47.59 -31.99 -26.17
C THR A 10 46.09 -32.09 -26.48
N ALA A 11 45.28 -31.19 -25.91
CA ALA A 11 43.94 -30.86 -26.39
C ALA A 11 43.83 -29.33 -26.56
N SER A 12 43.49 -28.92 -27.79
CA SER A 12 43.39 -27.53 -28.22
C SER A 12 42.24 -26.79 -27.53
N ALA A 13 42.52 -25.63 -26.95
CA ALA A 13 41.49 -24.71 -26.47
C ALA A 13 41.17 -23.68 -27.57
N ILE A 14 39.89 -23.60 -27.95
CA ILE A 14 39.35 -22.55 -28.82
C ILE A 14 39.25 -21.27 -27.99
N LEU A 15 40.04 -20.24 -28.32
CA LEU A 15 39.85 -18.90 -27.76
C LEU A 15 38.61 -18.25 -28.37
N ALA A 16 37.56 -18.07 -27.57
CA ALA A 16 36.51 -17.10 -27.87
C ALA A 16 37.04 -15.69 -27.55
N VAL A 17 37.22 -14.87 -28.59
CA VAL A 17 37.58 -13.45 -28.42
C VAL A 17 36.33 -12.70 -27.95
N ALA A 18 36.27 -12.38 -26.66
CA ALA A 18 35.30 -11.41 -26.16
C ALA A 18 35.77 -10.01 -26.55
N SER A 19 35.06 -9.36 -27.48
CA SER A 19 35.26 -7.93 -27.74
C SER A 19 34.80 -7.14 -26.51
N GLN A 20 35.75 -6.53 -25.80
CA GLN A 20 35.42 -5.53 -24.79
C GLN A 20 34.93 -4.27 -25.51
N GLY A 21 33.61 -4.15 -25.67
CA GLY A 21 32.98 -2.88 -25.97
C GLY A 21 33.15 -1.97 -24.76
N SER A 22 34.13 -1.06 -24.81
CA SER A 22 34.32 -0.02 -23.81
C SER A 22 33.11 0.93 -23.84
N CYS A 23 32.16 0.74 -22.93
CA CYS A 23 31.12 1.72 -22.70
C CYS A 23 31.76 2.94 -22.02
N GLN A 24 32.09 3.98 -22.79
CA GLN A 24 32.50 5.26 -22.21
C GLN A 24 31.28 5.88 -21.52
N GLN A 25 31.16 5.67 -20.21
CA GLN A 25 30.28 6.46 -19.36
C GLN A 25 30.91 7.84 -19.20
N GLY A 26 30.66 8.74 -20.15
CA GLY A 26 30.95 10.15 -19.98
C GLY A 26 30.06 10.72 -18.88
N ALA A 27 30.63 11.04 -17.73
CA ALA A 27 29.93 11.80 -16.70
C ALA A 27 29.57 13.17 -17.29
N ARG A 28 28.28 13.41 -17.51
CA ARG A 28 27.76 14.74 -17.89
C ARG A 28 27.31 15.45 -16.63
N THR A 29 27.99 16.52 -16.28
CA THR A 29 27.54 17.45 -15.24
C THR A 29 26.47 18.35 -15.85
N VAL A 30 25.29 18.38 -15.24
CA VAL A 30 24.24 19.36 -15.54
C VAL A 30 24.22 20.36 -14.39
N ASP A 31 24.54 21.62 -14.70
CA ASP A 31 24.43 22.69 -13.72
C ASP A 31 22.96 23.05 -13.54
N VAL A 32 22.38 22.59 -12.43
CA VAL A 32 21.03 22.98 -12.01
C VAL A 32 21.15 24.29 -11.23
N ASN A 33 20.89 25.40 -11.91
CA ASN A 33 20.73 26.69 -11.24
C ASN A 33 19.42 26.70 -10.45
N VAL A 34 19.49 26.37 -9.16
CA VAL A 34 18.36 26.56 -8.25
C VAL A 34 18.25 28.06 -7.98
N LEU A 35 17.22 28.69 -8.53
CA LEU A 35 16.86 30.07 -8.18
C LEU A 35 16.48 30.12 -6.70
N THR A 36 17.39 30.61 -5.86
CA THR A 36 17.09 30.93 -4.46
C THR A 36 16.25 32.20 -4.40
N VAL A 37 14.94 32.05 -4.49
CA VAL A 37 14.00 33.08 -4.08
C VAL A 37 13.99 33.10 -2.55
N THR A 38 14.42 34.20 -1.93
CA THR A 38 14.20 34.38 -0.48
C THR A 38 12.73 34.74 -0.30
N PRO A 39 11.93 33.90 0.37
CA PRO A 39 10.53 34.22 0.61
C PRO A 39 10.42 35.52 1.42
N SER A 40 9.49 36.40 1.06
CA SER A 40 9.20 37.59 1.87
C SER A 40 8.49 37.26 3.19
N HIS A 41 8.06 36.00 3.37
CA HIS A 41 7.33 35.50 4.54
C HIS A 41 7.72 34.04 4.83
N GLU A 42 7.63 33.62 6.09
CA GLU A 42 7.79 32.21 6.47
C GLU A 42 6.61 31.38 5.94
N PHE A 43 6.92 30.31 5.22
CA PHE A 43 5.93 29.30 4.84
C PHE A 43 5.75 28.29 5.96
N GLN A 44 4.53 27.74 6.07
CA GLN A 44 4.30 26.59 6.95
C GLN A 44 5.16 25.42 6.51
N LYS A 45 5.76 24.73 7.49
CA LYS A 45 6.46 23.48 7.25
C LYS A 45 5.44 22.44 6.80
N VAL A 46 5.70 21.81 5.66
CA VAL A 46 4.88 20.70 5.17
C VAL A 46 5.20 19.46 6.00
N ASP A 47 4.17 18.80 6.54
CA ASP A 47 4.33 17.52 7.24
C ASP A 47 4.90 16.48 6.25
N PRO A 48 5.97 15.76 6.61
CA PRO A 48 6.48 14.63 5.81
C PRO A 48 5.42 13.59 5.42
N SER A 49 4.37 13.44 6.23
CA SER A 49 3.23 12.52 6.04
C SER A 49 2.09 13.14 5.22
N PHE A 50 2.27 14.36 4.69
CA PHE A 50 1.27 15.04 3.85
C PHE A 50 0.81 14.20 2.66
N PRO A 51 1.67 13.40 1.98
CA PRO A 51 1.19 12.43 0.99
C PRO A 51 0.46 11.28 1.68
N GLY A 52 -0.84 11.44 1.88
CA GLY A 52 -1.75 10.37 2.30
C GLY A 52 -2.21 9.51 1.12
N PHE A 53 -2.76 8.33 1.43
CA PHE A 53 -3.36 7.42 0.45
C PHE A 53 -4.78 7.10 0.88
N ALA A 54 -5.70 7.00 -0.07
CA ALA A 54 -7.07 6.63 0.20
C ALA A 54 -7.43 5.34 -0.55
N PHE A 55 -8.15 4.46 0.13
CA PHE A 55 -8.73 3.25 -0.40
C PHE A 55 -10.24 3.29 -0.24
N GLU A 56 -10.94 2.88 -1.30
CA GLU A 56 -12.34 2.52 -1.21
C GLU A 56 -12.46 1.21 -0.42
N ASP A 57 -13.40 1.14 0.52
CA ASP A 57 -13.70 -0.06 1.33
C ASP A 57 -13.86 -1.30 0.45
N ALA A 58 -14.57 -1.18 -0.68
CA ALA A 58 -14.78 -2.30 -1.60
C ALA A 58 -13.49 -2.84 -2.25
N SER A 59 -12.39 -2.10 -2.19
CA SER A 59 -11.10 -2.48 -2.78
C SER A 59 -9.99 -2.71 -1.75
N PHE A 60 -10.15 -2.21 -0.53
CA PHE A 60 -9.09 -2.20 0.49
C PHE A 60 -8.53 -3.59 0.78
N TYR A 61 -9.39 -4.60 0.91
CA TYR A 61 -8.97 -5.98 1.15
C TYR A 61 -8.06 -6.51 0.02
N ALA A 62 -8.40 -6.25 -1.25
CA ALA A 62 -7.62 -6.70 -2.40
C ALA A 62 -6.28 -5.94 -2.56
N TYR A 63 -6.17 -4.72 -2.03
CA TYR A 63 -4.90 -4.01 -1.96
C TYR A 63 -4.04 -4.46 -0.78
N SER A 64 -4.65 -5.09 0.24
CA SER A 64 -3.96 -5.52 1.46
C SER A 64 -3.51 -6.98 1.39
N PHE A 65 -4.21 -7.83 0.64
CA PHE A 65 -3.89 -9.24 0.42
C PHE A 65 -3.65 -9.54 -1.05
N ASP A 66 -2.73 -10.46 -1.34
CA ASP A 66 -2.57 -11.04 -2.67
C ASP A 66 -3.58 -12.17 -2.92
N THR A 67 -3.50 -12.79 -4.10
CA THR A 67 -4.41 -13.88 -4.50
C THR A 67 -4.25 -15.16 -3.68
N GLN A 68 -3.21 -15.27 -2.87
CA GLN A 68 -2.91 -16.40 -1.99
C GLN A 68 -3.26 -16.09 -0.52
N GLY A 69 -3.83 -14.91 -0.25
CA GLY A 69 -4.16 -14.46 1.10
C GLY A 69 -2.93 -14.07 1.92
N GLN A 70 -1.79 -13.78 1.28
CA GLN A 70 -0.60 -13.23 1.93
C GLN A 70 -0.62 -11.70 1.84
N PRO A 71 0.13 -10.98 2.69
CA PRO A 71 0.22 -9.52 2.59
C PRO A 71 0.67 -9.07 1.20
N ASN A 72 -0.05 -8.11 0.60
CA ASN A 72 0.24 -7.62 -0.74
C ASN A 72 1.49 -6.70 -0.74
N THR A 73 2.64 -7.31 -0.94
CA THR A 73 3.94 -6.62 -0.92
C THR A 73 4.08 -5.55 -2.02
N LEU A 74 3.39 -5.68 -3.16
CA LEU A 74 3.41 -4.64 -4.20
C LEU A 74 2.79 -3.34 -3.67
N SER A 75 1.59 -3.41 -3.10
CA SER A 75 0.89 -2.25 -2.52
C SER A 75 1.69 -1.63 -1.38
N GLN A 76 2.20 -2.45 -0.46
CA GLN A 76 3.07 -1.98 0.63
C GLN A 76 4.30 -1.25 0.10
N ASN A 77 4.98 -1.81 -0.92
CA ASN A 77 6.17 -1.21 -1.49
C ASN A 77 5.89 0.11 -2.20
N LEU A 78 4.73 0.28 -2.84
CA LEU A 78 4.33 1.53 -3.47
C LEU A 78 4.13 2.64 -2.44
N VAL A 79 3.34 2.39 -1.39
CA VAL A 79 3.14 3.33 -0.28
C VAL A 79 4.48 3.68 0.38
N ASN A 80 5.29 2.66 0.70
CA ASN A 80 6.60 2.85 1.31
C ASN A 80 7.57 3.64 0.44
N SER A 81 7.50 3.51 -0.89
CA SER A 81 8.41 4.22 -1.80
C SER A 81 8.18 5.72 -1.81
N VAL A 82 6.93 6.16 -1.64
CA VAL A 82 6.60 7.59 -1.51
C VAL A 82 7.09 8.12 -0.17
N LEU A 83 6.82 7.40 0.92
CA LEU A 83 7.09 7.89 2.27
C LEU A 83 8.56 7.83 2.65
N LYS A 84 9.33 6.89 2.08
CA LYS A 84 10.80 6.91 2.17
C LYS A 84 11.42 8.17 1.58
N ARG A 85 10.76 8.81 0.60
CA ARG A 85 11.26 10.06 -0.01
C ARG A 85 10.93 11.27 0.84
N THR A 86 9.81 11.26 1.54
CA THR A 86 9.40 12.38 2.40
C THR A 86 9.88 12.26 3.83
N GLY A 87 10.16 11.04 4.31
CA GLY A 87 10.43 10.74 5.72
C GLY A 87 9.15 10.66 6.57
N GLY A 88 7.98 10.55 5.93
CA GLY A 88 6.68 10.55 6.59
C GLY A 88 6.20 9.19 7.07
N THR A 89 5.09 9.21 7.80
CA THR A 89 4.35 8.03 8.25
C THR A 89 3.28 7.66 7.22
N PRO A 90 3.00 6.37 6.95
CA PRO A 90 1.90 6.00 6.06
C PRO A 90 0.56 6.39 6.66
N LEU A 91 -0.05 7.45 6.14
CA LEU A 91 -1.41 7.84 6.49
C LEU A 91 -2.37 7.26 5.45
N LEU A 92 -3.16 6.27 5.85
CA LEU A 92 -4.06 5.52 4.98
C LEU A 92 -5.52 5.79 5.37
N ARG A 93 -6.29 6.35 4.46
CA ARG A 93 -7.74 6.53 4.60
C ARG A 93 -8.48 5.34 4.00
N VAL A 94 -9.42 4.76 4.74
CA VAL A 94 -10.23 3.61 4.31
C VAL A 94 -11.71 3.95 4.52
N GLY A 95 -12.46 3.98 3.42
CA GLY A 95 -13.86 4.40 3.42
C GLY A 95 -14.40 4.62 2.02
N GLY A 96 -14.95 5.80 1.75
CA GLY A 96 -15.45 6.19 0.43
C GLY A 96 -16.92 5.82 0.21
N THR A 97 -17.41 6.08 -1.01
CA THR A 97 -18.81 5.81 -1.36
C THR A 97 -19.16 4.32 -1.20
N SER A 98 -18.19 3.43 -1.41
CA SER A 98 -18.41 2.00 -1.17
C SER A 98 -18.68 1.65 0.29
N GLY A 99 -18.06 2.35 1.24
CA GLY A 99 -18.27 2.14 2.67
C GLY A 99 -19.68 2.50 3.10
N ASP A 100 -20.22 3.62 2.60
CA ASP A 100 -21.58 4.08 2.90
C ASP A 100 -22.68 3.20 2.31
N HIS A 101 -22.36 2.43 1.26
CA HIS A 101 -23.28 1.44 0.69
C HIS A 101 -23.05 0.02 1.22
N GLY A 102 -22.07 -0.15 2.11
CA GLY A 102 -21.75 -1.39 2.78
C GLY A 102 -22.49 -1.57 4.10
N ALA A 103 -22.64 -2.83 4.52
CA ALA A 103 -23.12 -3.18 5.85
C ALA A 103 -22.20 -4.22 6.52
N PHE A 104 -21.97 -4.05 7.82
CA PHE A 104 -21.25 -5.06 8.59
C PHE A 104 -22.16 -6.27 8.88
N ASN A 105 -21.64 -7.48 8.66
CA ASN A 105 -22.30 -8.73 9.00
C ASN A 105 -21.38 -9.59 9.86
N SER A 106 -21.65 -9.63 11.17
CA SER A 106 -20.83 -10.35 12.16
C SER A 106 -20.80 -11.87 11.97
N SER A 107 -21.78 -12.43 11.25
CA SER A 107 -21.86 -13.88 10.98
C SER A 107 -21.22 -14.26 9.64
N GLN A 108 -20.78 -13.29 8.83
CA GLN A 108 -20.13 -13.55 7.56
C GLN A 108 -18.70 -14.02 7.77
N LYS A 109 -18.34 -15.16 7.16
CA LYS A 109 -16.99 -15.72 7.24
C LYS A 109 -16.01 -15.07 6.27
N GLU A 110 -16.50 -14.77 5.06
CA GLU A 110 -15.73 -14.12 4.01
C GLU A 110 -15.51 -12.64 4.32
N PRO A 111 -14.40 -12.02 3.88
CA PRO A 111 -14.15 -10.60 4.10
C PRO A 111 -15.23 -9.74 3.45
N THR A 112 -15.69 -10.12 2.25
CA THR A 112 -16.80 -9.45 1.56
C THR A 112 -17.57 -10.43 0.68
N ASN A 113 -18.86 -10.18 0.46
CA ASN A 113 -19.65 -10.91 -0.53
C ASN A 113 -19.29 -10.53 -1.99
N PHE A 114 -18.59 -9.40 -2.21
CA PHE A 114 -18.17 -8.93 -3.53
C PHE A 114 -16.67 -8.60 -3.58
N PRO A 115 -15.78 -9.61 -3.58
CA PRO A 115 -14.34 -9.37 -3.71
C PRO A 115 -14.00 -8.65 -5.02
N ALA A 116 -13.29 -7.52 -4.91
CA ALA A 116 -12.94 -6.69 -6.08
C ALA A 116 -12.15 -7.43 -7.16
N THR A 117 -11.37 -8.43 -6.79
CA THR A 117 -10.62 -9.29 -7.74
C THR A 117 -11.54 -10.08 -8.69
N LYS A 118 -12.78 -10.33 -8.29
CA LYS A 118 -13.78 -11.05 -9.09
C LYS A 118 -14.88 -10.14 -9.64
N PHE A 119 -15.30 -9.13 -8.88
CA PHE A 119 -16.48 -8.32 -9.19
C PHE A 119 -16.15 -6.86 -9.54
N ARG A 120 -14.87 -6.46 -9.51
CA ARG A 120 -14.44 -5.04 -9.45
C ARG A 120 -14.93 -4.37 -8.15
N PRO A 121 -14.36 -3.22 -7.74
CA PRO A 121 -14.85 -2.49 -6.57
C PRO A 121 -16.33 -2.12 -6.74
N GLN A 122 -17.18 -2.52 -5.80
CA GLN A 122 -18.61 -2.24 -5.81
C GLN A 122 -18.92 -0.92 -5.10
N MET A 123 -19.71 -0.07 -5.76
CA MET A 123 -20.12 1.25 -5.26
C MET A 123 -21.63 1.32 -5.02
N LYS A 124 -22.33 0.18 -4.99
CA LYS A 124 -23.78 0.08 -4.87
C LYS A 124 -24.15 -0.66 -3.60
N GLU A 125 -25.40 -0.47 -3.17
CA GLU A 125 -25.97 -1.15 -2.00
C GLU A 125 -25.95 -2.68 -2.16
N GLY A 126 -25.89 -3.37 -1.02
CA GLY A 126 -25.89 -4.83 -0.95
C GLY A 126 -24.50 -5.44 -0.76
N VAL A 127 -23.45 -4.63 -0.66
CA VAL A 127 -22.14 -5.09 -0.20
C VAL A 127 -22.20 -5.36 1.30
N THR A 128 -21.70 -6.52 1.72
CA THR A 128 -21.54 -6.85 3.13
C THR A 128 -20.09 -7.18 3.41
N ILE A 129 -19.58 -6.67 4.54
CA ILE A 129 -18.25 -7.00 5.03
C ILE A 129 -18.34 -7.83 6.32
N GLY A 130 -17.47 -8.83 6.42
CA GLY A 130 -17.36 -9.70 7.60
C GLY A 130 -16.20 -9.29 8.51
N PRO A 131 -16.05 -9.92 9.68
CA PRO A 131 -14.93 -9.63 10.59
C PRO A 131 -13.55 -9.78 9.93
N SER A 132 -13.35 -10.78 9.09
CA SER A 132 -12.07 -11.03 8.39
C SER A 132 -11.67 -9.94 7.40
N PHE A 133 -12.58 -9.04 7.02
CA PHE A 133 -12.21 -7.84 6.24
C PHE A 133 -11.19 -6.99 7.00
N PHE A 134 -11.37 -6.84 8.31
CA PHE A 134 -10.60 -5.92 9.13
C PHE A 134 -9.17 -6.41 9.42
N GLU A 135 -8.87 -7.69 9.18
CA GLU A 135 -7.49 -8.21 9.18
C GLU A 135 -6.61 -7.49 8.13
N ALA A 136 -7.22 -6.90 7.09
CA ALA A 136 -6.51 -6.10 6.09
C ALA A 136 -5.73 -4.91 6.69
N PHE A 137 -6.19 -4.34 7.81
CA PHE A 137 -5.51 -3.24 8.49
C PHE A 137 -4.14 -3.65 9.06
N GLU A 138 -3.96 -4.93 9.41
CA GLU A 138 -2.72 -5.46 9.98
C GLU A 138 -1.59 -5.58 8.95
N ASN A 139 -1.94 -5.60 7.66
CA ASN A 139 -0.99 -5.72 6.55
C ASN A 139 -0.28 -4.41 6.18
N TRP A 140 -0.35 -3.36 7.02
CA TRP A 140 0.29 -2.07 6.74
C TRP A 140 1.20 -1.65 7.90
N PRO A 141 2.40 -2.23 8.01
CA PRO A 141 3.30 -1.96 9.13
C PRO A 141 3.64 -0.48 9.28
N GLY A 142 3.42 0.06 10.48
CA GLY A 142 3.70 1.46 10.80
C GLY A 142 2.71 2.49 10.25
N ALA A 143 1.63 2.04 9.60
CA ALA A 143 0.60 2.94 9.11
C ALA A 143 -0.24 3.53 10.24
N LYS A 144 -0.77 4.73 10.00
CA LYS A 144 -1.87 5.34 10.74
C LYS A 144 -3.09 5.38 9.84
N PHE A 145 -4.26 5.17 10.43
CA PHE A 145 -5.49 5.00 9.69
C PHE A 145 -6.50 6.10 9.96
N GLU A 146 -6.97 6.71 8.89
CA GLU A 146 -8.24 7.42 8.87
C GLU A 146 -9.32 6.40 8.49
N PHE A 147 -10.17 6.06 9.45
CA PHE A 147 -11.09 4.93 9.36
C PHE A 147 -12.52 5.42 9.31
N MET A 148 -13.22 5.11 8.22
CA MET A 148 -14.61 5.46 8.06
C MET A 148 -15.55 4.37 8.58
N VAL A 149 -16.66 4.80 9.18
CA VAL A 149 -17.83 3.95 9.45
C VAL A 149 -19.02 4.44 8.63
N PRO A 150 -19.90 3.54 8.18
CA PRO A 150 -21.04 3.95 7.35
C PRO A 150 -21.96 4.90 8.14
N PHE A 151 -22.51 5.88 7.43
CA PHE A 151 -23.55 6.77 7.97
C PHE A 151 -24.80 6.78 7.08
N ARG A 152 -24.63 6.58 5.76
CA ARG A 152 -25.74 6.45 4.83
C ARG A 152 -26.46 5.10 4.97
N ASN A 153 -27.79 5.11 4.94
CA ASN A 153 -28.65 3.91 4.87
C ASN A 153 -28.29 2.76 5.83
N THR A 154 -27.76 3.09 7.01
CA THR A 154 -27.30 2.13 8.01
C THR A 154 -27.94 2.40 9.37
N SER A 155 -27.81 1.43 10.29
CA SER A 155 -28.26 1.60 11.67
C SER A 155 -27.08 1.94 12.57
N TYR A 156 -27.35 2.69 13.65
CA TYR A 156 -26.35 2.98 14.68
C TYR A 156 -25.63 1.72 15.18
N SER A 157 -26.37 0.62 15.38
CA SER A 157 -25.78 -0.64 15.86
C SER A 157 -24.88 -1.31 14.83
N ASN A 158 -25.12 -1.12 13.53
CA ASN A 158 -24.23 -1.60 12.48
C ASN A 158 -22.94 -0.78 12.44
N SER A 159 -23.03 0.55 12.39
CA SER A 159 -21.86 1.44 12.41
C SER A 159 -21.03 1.25 13.67
N LEU A 160 -21.66 1.05 14.84
CA LEU A 160 -20.94 0.80 16.09
C LEU A 160 -20.18 -0.54 16.07
N GLN A 161 -20.76 -1.60 15.50
CA GLN A 161 -20.09 -2.89 15.39
C GLN A 161 -18.95 -2.84 14.38
N TRP A 162 -19.14 -2.16 13.25
CA TRP A 162 -18.10 -1.86 12.27
C TRP A 162 -16.94 -1.12 12.94
N ALA A 163 -17.24 -0.04 13.68
CA ALA A 163 -16.25 0.74 14.41
C ALA A 163 -15.45 -0.12 15.39
N LYS A 164 -16.14 -0.88 16.26
CA LYS A 164 -15.50 -1.72 17.28
C LYS A 164 -14.62 -2.80 16.66
N THR A 165 -15.08 -3.44 15.59
CA THR A 165 -14.34 -4.52 14.93
C THR A 165 -13.10 -3.94 14.26
N GLY A 166 -13.24 -2.89 13.45
CA GLY A 166 -12.10 -2.26 12.78
C GLY A 166 -11.07 -1.68 13.76
N LEU A 167 -11.51 -1.00 14.81
CA LEU A 167 -10.61 -0.50 15.87
C LEU A 167 -9.87 -1.62 16.59
N GLY A 168 -10.47 -2.81 16.73
CA GLY A 168 -9.82 -3.98 17.29
C GLY A 168 -8.61 -4.44 16.48
N HIS A 169 -8.64 -4.29 15.16
CA HIS A 169 -7.54 -4.65 14.26
C HIS A 169 -6.56 -3.49 14.02
N ILE A 170 -7.05 -2.25 13.97
CA ILE A 170 -6.21 -1.06 13.78
C ILE A 170 -5.33 -0.82 15.02
N GLY A 171 -5.90 -0.96 16.22
CA GLY A 171 -5.25 -0.54 17.47
C GLY A 171 -5.39 0.96 17.72
N GLN A 172 -5.61 1.34 18.98
CA GLN A 172 -5.88 2.73 19.35
C GLN A 172 -4.73 3.68 18.99
N GLU A 173 -3.50 3.18 19.06
CA GLU A 173 -2.30 3.94 18.73
C GLU A 173 -2.16 4.19 17.23
N ASN A 174 -2.77 3.36 16.37
CA ASN A 174 -2.70 3.53 14.91
C ASN A 174 -3.94 4.17 14.31
N LEU A 175 -5.01 4.39 15.09
CA LEU A 175 -6.11 5.22 14.64
C LEU A 175 -5.67 6.69 14.61
N TYR A 176 -5.65 7.28 13.42
CA TYR A 176 -5.43 8.71 13.24
C TYR A 176 -6.73 9.49 13.47
N THR A 177 -7.82 9.05 12.84
CA THR A 177 -9.15 9.65 13.00
C THR A 177 -10.23 8.65 12.62
N LEU A 178 -11.44 8.88 13.12
CA LEU A 178 -12.65 8.14 12.75
C LEU A 178 -13.58 9.06 11.95
N GLU A 179 -13.90 8.68 10.72
CA GLU A 179 -14.88 9.38 9.88
C GLU A 179 -16.27 8.75 10.06
N ILE A 180 -17.32 9.57 10.11
CA ILE A 180 -18.72 9.11 10.15
C ILE A 180 -19.36 9.46 8.80
N GLY A 181 -19.36 8.49 7.89
CA GLY A 181 -19.86 8.66 6.53
C GLY A 181 -18.88 9.35 5.58
N ASN A 182 -19.09 9.12 4.28
CA ASN A 182 -18.40 9.77 3.18
C ASN A 182 -19.27 10.86 2.55
N GLU A 183 -18.76 12.10 2.47
CA GLU A 183 -19.41 13.20 1.75
C GLU A 183 -20.93 13.33 2.04
N PRO A 184 -21.32 13.52 3.31
CA PRO A 184 -22.72 13.48 3.74
C PRO A 184 -23.62 14.53 3.07
N ASN A 185 -23.03 15.53 2.41
CA ASN A 185 -23.73 16.48 1.55
C ASN A 185 -24.38 15.85 0.30
N PHE A 186 -24.08 14.59 -0.03
CA PHE A 186 -24.63 13.86 -1.18
C PHE A 186 -25.65 12.75 -0.82
N TYR A 187 -26.14 12.70 0.43
CA TYR A 187 -27.01 11.61 0.88
C TYR A 187 -28.45 11.64 0.37
#